data_AF-A0A502BLM6-F1
#
_entry.id   AF-A0A502BLM6-F1
#
_cell.length_a   1.000
_cell.length_b   1.000
_cell.length_c   1.000
_cell.angle_alpha   90.00
_cell.angle_beta   90.00
_cell.angle_gamma   90.00
#
_symmetry.space_group_name_H-M   'P 1'
#
loop_
_entity.id
_entity.type
_entity.pdbx_description
1 polymer ?
#
loop_
_entity_poly.entity_id
_entity_poly.type
_entity_poly.pdbx_seq_one_letter_code
_entity_poly.pdbx_strand_id
1 'polypeptide(L)'
;MNKPPMIGIDIDGLDEAMLIALNRRIVERLQFLQQQKTVAALEEIKIGSGVMFEGPDGAIVRGFVIRRNRKTVTVHTDDDKQWNVSPSLLSLTGGHIMDEAPTRAGQVVSFPKPGPRR
;
A
#
# COMPACT_ATOMS: atom_id res chain seq x y z
N MET A 1 -12.26 -19.77 17.45
CA MET A 1 -11.81 -19.68 16.04
C MET A 1 -12.93 -20.23 15.16
N ASN A 2 -13.81 -19.39 14.61
CA ASN A 2 -14.92 -19.87 13.79
C ASN A 2 -14.37 -20.34 12.44
N LYS A 3 -14.49 -21.64 12.18
CA LYS A 3 -14.15 -22.23 10.88
C LYS A 3 -15.08 -21.62 9.83
N PRO A 4 -14.55 -21.09 8.70
CA PRO A 4 -15.41 -20.56 7.65
C PRO A 4 -16.35 -21.68 7.16
N PRO A 5 -17.60 -21.34 6.77
CA PRO A 5 -18.52 -22.34 6.26
C PRO A 5 -17.91 -23.01 5.03
N MET A 6 -17.73 -24.34 5.10
CA MET A 6 -17.27 -25.14 3.97
C MET A 6 -18.45 -25.27 3.01
N ILE A 7 -18.48 -24.42 1.99
CA ILE A 7 -19.41 -24.56 0.87
C ILE A 7 -18.86 -25.70 0.02
N GLY A 8 -19.53 -26.85 0.06
CA GLY A 8 -19.19 -27.99 -0.79
C GLY A 8 -19.61 -27.71 -2.23
N ILE A 9 -18.63 -27.56 -3.12
CA ILE A 9 -18.86 -27.56 -4.56
C ILE A 9 -18.47 -28.96 -5.03
N ASP A 10 -19.37 -29.67 -5.70
CA ASP A 10 -19.06 -30.94 -6.34
C ASP A 10 -18.22 -30.67 -7.60
N ILE A 11 -16.95 -31.05 -7.56
CA ILE A 11 -15.97 -30.81 -8.62
C ILE A 11 -15.95 -31.98 -9.61
N ASP A 12 -16.22 -33.20 -9.13
CA ASP A 12 -16.09 -34.43 -9.92
C ASP A 12 -17.19 -34.54 -10.99
N GLY A 13 -18.31 -33.83 -10.79
CA GLY A 13 -19.39 -33.73 -11.78
C GLY A 13 -19.15 -32.70 -12.90
N LEU A 14 -18.02 -31.98 -12.91
CA LEU A 14 -17.75 -30.91 -13.88
C LEU A 14 -16.86 -31.40 -15.02
N ASP A 15 -17.25 -31.08 -16.26
CA ASP A 15 -16.38 -31.25 -17.41
C ASP A 15 -15.27 -30.17 -17.47
N GLU A 16 -14.30 -30.33 -18.36
CA GLU A 16 -13.16 -29.41 -18.48
C GLU A 16 -13.59 -27.96 -18.76
N ALA A 17 -14.62 -27.74 -19.59
CA ALA A 17 -15.09 -26.41 -19.91
C ALA A 17 -15.75 -25.74 -18.70
N MET A 18 -16.53 -26.51 -17.94
CA MET A 18 -17.15 -26.07 -16.69
C MET A 18 -16.09 -25.77 -15.62
N LEU A 19 -15.04 -26.59 -15.50
CA LEU A 19 -13.92 -26.35 -14.60
C LEU A 19 -13.17 -25.06 -14.95
N ILE A 20 -12.89 -24.83 -16.23
CA ILE A 20 -12.24 -23.60 -16.70
C ILE A 20 -13.13 -22.37 -16.40
N ALA A 21 -14.43 -22.46 -16.66
CA ALA A 21 -15.38 -21.38 -16.38
C ALA A 21 -15.47 -21.09 -14.87
N LEU A 22 -15.52 -22.13 -14.04
CA LEU A 22 -15.52 -22.00 -12.59
C LEU A 22 -14.23 -21.34 -12.09
N ASN A 23 -13.08 -21.78 -12.57
CA ASN A 23 -11.78 -21.21 -12.20
C ASN A 23 -11.71 -19.71 -12.55
N ARG A 24 -12.13 -19.33 -13.75
CA ARG A 24 -12.16 -17.91 -14.16
C ARG A 24 -12.99 -17.06 -13.20
N ARG A 25 -14.20 -17.52 -12.86
CA ARG A 25 -15.08 -16.80 -11.90
C ARG A 25 -14.47 -16.72 -10.50
N ILE A 26 -13.81 -17.78 -10.03
CA ILE A 26 -13.10 -17.79 -8.74
C ILE A 26 -11.98 -16.75 -8.74
N VAL A 27 -11.13 -16.77 -9.77
CA VAL A 27 -10.01 -15.84 -9.91
C VAL A 27 -10.51 -14.40 -9.97
N GLU A 28 -11.52 -14.12 -10.78
CA GLU A 28 -12.15 -12.80 -10.87
C GLU A 28 -12.69 -12.32 -9.52
N ARG A 29 -13.39 -13.21 -8.79
CA ARG A 29 -13.93 -12.88 -7.47
C ARG A 29 -12.83 -12.59 -6.46
N LEU A 30 -11.75 -13.39 -6.45
CA LEU A 30 -10.61 -13.18 -5.57
C LEU A 30 -9.89 -11.86 -5.88
N GLN A 31 -9.68 -11.56 -7.17
CA GLN A 31 -9.08 -10.29 -7.60
C GLN A 31 -9.94 -9.09 -7.17
N PHE A 32 -11.26 -9.18 -7.35
CA PHE A 32 -12.18 -8.14 -6.92
C PHE A 32 -12.12 -7.91 -5.40
N LEU A 33 -12.17 -8.98 -4.60
CA LEU A 33 -12.06 -8.89 -3.14
C LEU A 33 -10.72 -8.29 -2.71
N GLN A 34 -9.62 -8.67 -3.37
CA GLN A 34 -8.31 -8.08 -3.11
C GLN A 34 -8.28 -6.59 -3.45
N GLN A 35 -8.87 -6.20 -4.58
CA GLN A 35 -8.97 -4.80 -4.99
C GLN A 35 -9.75 -3.98 -3.96
N GLN A 36 -10.86 -4.51 -3.44
CA GLN A 36 -11.65 -3.85 -2.39
C GLN A 36 -10.84 -3.66 -1.10
N LYS A 37 -10.13 -4.70 -0.63
CA LYS A 37 -9.25 -4.58 0.54
C LYS A 37 -8.17 -3.52 0.35
N THR A 38 -7.55 -3.48 -0.83
CA THR A 38 -6.55 -2.47 -1.17
C THR A 38 -7.14 -1.06 -1.20
N VAL A 39 -8.35 -0.88 -1.73
CA VAL A 39 -9.04 0.43 -1.75
C VAL A 39 -9.32 0.90 -0.33
N ALA A 40 -9.87 0.04 0.53
CA ALA A 40 -10.12 0.38 1.94
C ALA A 40 -8.84 0.77 2.69
N ALA A 41 -7.77 -0.03 2.56
CA ALA A 41 -6.48 0.29 3.16
C ALA A 41 -5.89 1.62 2.65
N LEU A 42 -6.08 1.93 1.35
CA LEU A 42 -5.61 3.19 0.76
C LEU A 42 -6.44 4.41 1.17
N GLU A 43 -7.71 4.27 1.55
CA GLU A 43 -8.53 5.39 2.03
C GLU A 43 -8.01 5.94 3.36
N GLU A 44 -7.49 5.07 4.23
CA GLU A 44 -6.91 5.44 5.52
C GLU A 44 -5.51 6.04 5.38
N ILE A 45 -4.76 5.63 4.35
CA ILE A 45 -3.37 6.06 4.11
C ILE A 45 -3.32 7.34 3.26
N LYS A 46 -2.90 8.45 3.87
CA LYS A 46 -2.68 9.74 3.19
C LYS A 46 -1.20 9.95 2.88
N ILE A 47 -0.92 10.84 1.91
CA ILE A 47 0.45 11.33 1.70
C ILE A 47 0.85 12.11 2.96
N GLY A 48 2.03 11.83 3.48
CA GLY A 48 2.54 12.37 4.75
C GLY A 48 2.23 11.51 5.97
N SER A 49 1.38 10.47 5.86
CA SER A 49 1.14 9.55 6.97
C SER A 49 2.40 8.77 7.35
N GLY A 50 2.68 8.71 8.64
CA GLY A 50 3.67 7.84 9.25
C GLY A 50 3.19 6.41 9.24
N VAL A 51 4.04 5.53 8.72
CA VAL A 51 3.73 4.11 8.49
C VAL A 51 4.87 3.23 8.94
N MET A 52 4.53 2.00 9.30
CA MET A 52 5.48 0.92 9.57
C MET A 52 5.13 -0.32 8.75
N PHE A 53 6.15 -1.06 8.34
CA PHE A 53 6.01 -2.35 7.64
C PHE A 53 7.21 -3.26 7.94
N GLU A 54 7.06 -4.54 7.65
CA GLU A 54 8.14 -5.53 7.74
C GLU A 54 8.94 -5.54 6.44
N GLY A 55 10.25 -5.32 6.55
CA GLY A 55 11.19 -5.42 5.44
C GLY A 55 11.48 -6.87 5.05
N PRO A 56 12.17 -7.09 3.91
CA PRO A 56 12.50 -8.44 3.42
C PRO A 56 13.37 -9.25 4.40
N ASP A 57 14.13 -8.57 5.26
CA ASP A 57 14.97 -9.19 6.29
C ASP A 57 14.21 -9.44 7.61
N GLY A 58 12.87 -9.24 7.64
CA GLY A 58 12.04 -9.35 8.83
C GLY A 58 12.14 -8.15 9.80
N ALA A 59 12.98 -7.16 9.48
CA ALA A 59 13.13 -5.95 10.29
C ALA A 59 11.94 -5.00 10.09
N ILE A 60 11.44 -4.42 11.18
CA ILE A 60 10.41 -3.38 11.12
C ILE A 60 11.03 -2.08 10.60
N VAL A 61 10.52 -1.59 9.47
CA VAL A 61 10.90 -0.33 8.85
C VAL A 61 9.83 0.72 9.13
N ARG A 62 10.25 1.92 9.52
CA ARG A 62 9.38 3.09 9.75
C ARG A 62 9.69 4.18 8.74
N GLY A 63 8.68 4.95 8.38
CA GLY A 63 8.84 6.08 7.47
C GLY A 63 7.53 6.79 7.16
N PHE A 64 7.56 7.67 6.17
CA PHE A 64 6.42 8.47 5.74
C PHE A 64 6.02 8.16 4.30
N VAL A 65 4.72 8.20 4.04
CA VAL A 65 4.20 8.02 2.69
C VAL A 65 4.47 9.26 1.84
N ILE A 66 5.26 9.12 0.78
CA ILE A 66 5.55 10.21 -0.17
C ILE A 66 4.70 10.14 -1.44
N ARG A 67 4.19 8.95 -1.79
CA ARG A 67 3.36 8.76 -2.99
C ARG A 67 2.37 7.62 -2.81
N ARG A 68 1.16 7.81 -3.34
CA ARG A 68 0.09 6.80 -3.38
C ARG A 68 -0.22 6.44 -4.83
N ASN A 69 -0.10 5.16 -5.17
CA ASN A 69 -0.60 4.60 -6.43
C ASN A 69 -1.80 3.68 -6.15
N ARG A 70 -2.50 3.24 -7.20
CA ARG A 70 -3.68 2.37 -7.09
C ARG A 70 -3.41 1.00 -6.44
N LYS A 71 -2.16 0.52 -6.44
CA LYS A 71 -1.77 -0.80 -5.93
C LYS A 71 -0.60 -0.78 -4.95
N THR A 72 0.13 0.33 -4.88
CA THR A 72 1.37 0.45 -4.11
C THR A 72 1.44 1.82 -3.48
N VAL A 73 2.17 1.90 -2.37
CA VAL A 73 2.51 3.14 -1.69
C VAL A 73 4.03 3.23 -1.65
N THR A 74 4.55 4.41 -1.97
CA THR A 74 5.98 4.69 -1.82
C THR A 74 6.21 5.31 -0.45
N VAL A 75 7.03 4.63 0.36
CA VAL A 75 7.42 5.04 1.70
C VAL A 75 8.86 5.53 1.68
N HIS A 76 9.10 6.70 2.25
CA HIS A 76 10.43 7.23 2.48
C HIS A 76 10.81 7.03 3.95
N THR A 77 12.02 6.56 4.18
CA THR A 77 12.55 6.23 5.51
C THR A 77 13.66 7.19 5.88
N ASP A 78 14.01 7.30 7.16
CA ASP A 78 15.02 8.24 7.65
C ASP A 78 16.44 8.00 7.10
N ASP A 79 16.68 6.81 6.53
CA ASP A 79 17.91 6.43 5.84
C ASP A 79 17.95 6.87 4.36
N ASP A 80 17.09 7.82 3.97
CA ASP A 80 16.87 8.29 2.59
C ASP A 80 16.40 7.20 1.59
N LYS A 81 16.10 5.98 2.08
CA LYS A 81 15.64 4.87 1.23
C LYS A 81 14.16 5.01 0.89
N GLN A 82 13.80 4.61 -0.33
CA GLN A 82 12.42 4.53 -0.81
C GLN A 82 11.98 3.08 -1.00
N TRP A 83 10.77 2.78 -0.53
CA TRP A 83 10.19 1.44 -0.59
C TRP A 83 8.84 1.47 -1.30
N ASN A 84 8.63 0.53 -2.22
CA ASN A 84 7.32 0.30 -2.82
C ASN A 84 6.64 -0.85 -2.08
N VAL A 85 5.64 -0.52 -1.27
CA VAL A 85 4.98 -1.47 -0.38
C VAL A 85 3.50 -1.58 -0.74
N SER A 86 2.92 -2.77 -0.58
CA SER A 86 1.47 -2.95 -0.70
C SER A 86 0.76 -2.19 0.42
N PRO A 87 -0.34 -1.46 0.15
CA PRO A 87 -1.10 -0.75 1.18
C PRO A 87 -1.56 -1.68 2.32
N SER A 88 -1.85 -2.94 2.01
CA SER A 88 -2.27 -3.95 2.98
C SER A 88 -1.17 -4.40 3.95
N LEU A 89 0.09 -4.09 3.67
CA LEU A 89 1.24 -4.44 4.52
C LEU A 89 1.70 -3.25 5.38
N LEU A 90 1.07 -2.09 5.21
CA LEU A 90 1.38 -0.89 5.97
C LEU A 90 0.48 -0.81 7.20
N SER A 91 1.08 -0.50 8.34
CA SER A 91 0.37 -0.14 9.57
C SER A 91 0.59 1.35 9.84
N LEU A 92 -0.50 2.09 10.05
CA LEU A 92 -0.43 3.51 10.40
C LEU A 92 0.11 3.67 11.81
N THR A 93 1.10 4.53 11.99
CA THR A 93 1.72 4.80 13.30
C THR A 93 1.04 5.98 14.03
N GLY A 94 0.07 6.64 13.39
CA GLY A 94 -0.64 7.80 13.91
C GLY A 94 0.10 9.13 13.78
N GLY A 95 1.41 9.11 13.48
CA GLY A 95 2.19 10.30 13.15
C GLY A 95 1.95 10.78 11.73
N HIS A 96 2.10 12.09 11.51
CA HIS A 96 2.12 12.69 10.18
C HIS A 96 3.40 13.53 10.04
N ILE A 97 3.98 13.59 8.84
CA ILE A 97 5.21 14.34 8.58
C ILE A 97 5.10 15.85 8.90
N MET A 98 3.88 16.36 9.07
CA MET A 98 3.61 17.74 9.48
C MET A 98 3.51 17.92 11.01
N ASP A 99 3.27 16.84 11.76
CA ASP A 99 3.21 16.85 13.22
C ASP A 99 4.59 16.67 13.85
N GLU A 100 5.49 15.99 13.14
CA GLU A 100 6.87 15.82 13.54
C GLU A 100 7.68 17.04 13.07
N ALA A 101 8.14 17.87 14.01
CA ALA A 101 9.06 18.95 13.69
C ALA A 101 10.27 18.38 12.94
N PRO A 102 10.67 18.96 11.79
CA PRO A 102 11.66 18.36 10.90
C PRO A 102 13.00 18.26 11.62
N THR A 103 13.31 17.09 12.17
CA THR A 103 14.53 16.88 12.96
C THR A 103 15.76 16.66 12.07
N ARG A 104 15.61 16.66 10.74
CA ARG A 104 16.76 16.72 9.82
C ARG A 104 16.52 17.68 8.66
N ALA A 105 17.17 18.83 8.78
CA ALA A 105 17.70 19.68 7.72
C ALA A 105 17.11 19.50 6.32
N GLY A 106 15.85 19.89 6.13
CA GLY A 106 15.36 20.29 4.82
C GLY A 106 16.10 21.57 4.42
N GLN A 107 17.20 21.45 3.67
CA GLN A 107 17.90 22.62 3.15
C GLN A 107 16.99 23.31 2.13
N VAL A 108 16.32 24.37 2.58
CA VAL A 108 15.53 25.26 1.71
C VAL A 108 16.50 26.01 0.82
N VAL A 109 16.66 25.56 -0.42
CA VAL A 109 17.42 26.29 -1.43
C VAL A 109 16.56 27.46 -1.90
N SER A 110 16.88 28.66 -1.40
CA SER A 110 16.30 29.90 -1.89
C SER A 110 16.71 30.12 -3.34
N PHE A 111 15.77 30.01 -4.27
CA PHE A 111 15.98 30.48 -5.63
C PHE A 111 15.95 32.02 -5.64
N PRO A 112 17.01 32.70 -6.11
CA PRO A 112 16.96 34.14 -6.28
C PRO A 112 15.90 34.49 -7.33
N LYS A 113 15.02 35.45 -7.03
CA LYS A 113 14.03 35.95 -7.99
C LYS A 113 14.77 36.45 -9.24
N PRO A 114 14.40 36.02 -10.46
CA PRO A 114 14.99 36.57 -11.67
C PRO A 114 14.68 38.07 -11.74
N GLY A 115 15.73 38.88 -11.88
CA GLY A 115 15.63 40.33 -12.01
C GLY A 115 14.82 40.74 -13.25
N PRO A 116 14.26 41.96 -13.27
CA PRO A 116 13.41 42.42 -14.36
C PRO A 116 14.22 42.42 -15.68
N ARG A 117 13.65 41.80 -16.71
CA ARG A 117 14.20 41.85 -18.07
C ARG A 117 14.04 43.29 -18.58
N ARG A 118 15.16 43.90 -19.00
CA ARG A 118 15.19 45.19 -19.70
C ARG A 118 14.69 45.05 -21.13
#